data_AF-A0A1B6GQ10-F1
#
_entry.id   AF-A0A1B6GQ10-F1
#
_cell.length_a   1.000
_cell.length_b   1.000
_cell.length_c   1.000
_cell.angle_alpha   90.00
_cell.angle_beta   90.00
_cell.angle_gamma   90.00
#
_symmetry.space_group_name_H-M   'P 1'
#
loop_
_entity.id
_entity.type
_entity.pdbx_description
1 polymer ?
#
loop_
_entity_poly.entity_id
_entity_poly.type
_entity_poly.pdbx_seq_one_letter_code
_entity_poly.pdbx_strand_id
1 'polypeptide(L)'
;PCGPNAVCRERQGAGACACMPGYHGDPWGGCRPECVLNSDCPRDRACVNNKCRDPCPGACGLNADCHVSHHTPVCFCRQGHTGDPLSSCRPIVVEYLPPMLGHPCVPSPCGPYSMCRPINDYPVCSCQPGYYGSAP
;
A
#
# COMPACT_ATOMS: atom_id res chain seq x y z
N PRO A 1 13.67 37.76 34.18
CA PRO A 1 12.73 36.61 34.14
C PRO A 1 12.73 36.05 32.71
N CYS A 2 12.69 34.73 32.53
CA CYS A 2 12.67 34.12 31.19
C CYS A 2 11.25 34.05 30.62
N GLY A 3 11.15 33.99 29.29
CA GLY A 3 9.87 33.82 28.59
C GLY A 3 9.29 32.41 28.77
N PRO A 4 8.04 32.18 28.32
CA PRO A 4 7.42 30.87 28.37
C PRO A 4 8.24 29.83 27.59
N ASN A 5 8.21 28.59 28.07
CA ASN A 5 8.99 27.47 27.52
C ASN A 5 10.52 27.64 27.54
N ALA A 6 11.04 28.57 28.35
CA ALA A 6 12.47 28.78 28.57
C ALA A 6 12.86 28.53 30.03
N VAL A 7 14.13 28.15 30.24
CA VAL A 7 14.75 27.92 31.54
C VAL A 7 15.86 28.94 31.78
N CYS A 8 15.93 29.47 33.01
CA CYS A 8 17.05 30.31 33.43
C CYS A 8 18.26 29.42 33.76
N ARG A 9 19.41 29.73 33.17
CA ARG A 9 20.69 29.08 33.44
C ARG A 9 21.74 30.14 33.72
N GLU A 10 22.57 29.93 34.73
CA GLU A 10 23.69 30.82 35.00
C GLU A 10 24.81 30.58 34.00
N ARG A 11 25.33 31.64 33.39
CA ARG A 11 26.47 31.58 32.47
C ARG A 11 27.42 32.74 32.78
N GLN A 12 28.60 32.42 33.30
CA GLN A 12 29.64 33.40 33.69
C GLN A 12 29.15 34.44 34.73
N GLY A 13 28.39 34.03 35.75
CA GLY A 13 27.91 34.95 36.80
C GLY A 13 26.71 35.82 36.39
N ALA A 14 26.18 35.65 35.17
CA ALA A 14 24.97 36.31 34.71
C ALA A 14 23.86 35.29 34.39
N GLY A 15 22.61 35.63 34.71
CA GLY A 15 21.45 34.81 34.35
C GLY A 15 21.16 34.89 32.85
N ALA A 16 21.17 33.74 32.17
CA ALA A 16 20.86 33.61 30.75
C ALA A 16 19.66 32.69 30.55
N CYS A 17 18.75 33.05 29.64
CA CYS A 17 17.61 32.20 29.30
C CYS A 17 17.95 31.27 28.13
N ALA A 18 17.49 30.02 28.20
CA ALA A 18 17.62 29.03 27.13
C ALA A 18 16.30 28.30 26.92
N CYS A 19 15.95 27.97 25.67
CA CYS A 19 14.75 27.19 25.39
C CYS A 19 14.83 25.79 26.00
N MET A 20 13.71 25.27 26.49
CA MET A 20 13.60 23.87 26.88
C MET A 20 13.82 22.94 25.68
N PRO A 21 14.24 21.67 25.90
CA PRO A 21 14.46 20.72 24.81
C PRO A 21 13.21 20.57 23.92
N GLY A 22 13.38 20.73 22.60
CA GLY A 22 12.28 20.65 21.63
C GLY A 22 11.53 21.96 21.38
N TYR A 23 11.91 23.04 22.07
CA TYR A 23 11.43 24.39 21.79
C TYR A 23 12.52 25.23 21.14
N HIS A 24 12.12 26.16 20.27
CA HIS A 24 13.00 27.01 19.49
C HIS A 24 12.49 28.46 19.47
N GLY A 25 13.35 29.40 19.08
CA GLY A 25 13.03 30.83 19.06
C GLY A 25 13.80 31.63 20.11
N ASP A 26 13.23 32.76 20.53
CA ASP A 26 13.84 33.68 21.50
C ASP A 26 13.50 33.27 22.95
N PRO A 27 14.48 32.89 23.78
CA PRO A 27 14.26 32.53 25.18
C PRO A 27 13.74 33.68 26.06
N TRP A 28 13.92 34.93 25.64
CA TRP A 28 13.46 36.10 26.39
C TRP A 28 11.99 36.42 26.11
N GLY A 29 11.59 36.42 24.83
CA GLY A 29 10.19 36.59 24.41
C GLY A 29 9.31 35.34 24.55
N GLY A 30 9.91 34.15 24.52
CA GLY A 30 9.24 32.86 24.67
C GLY A 30 9.54 31.89 23.52
N CYS A 31 9.75 30.63 23.88
CA CYS A 31 10.08 29.59 22.91
C CYS A 31 8.83 28.88 22.40
N ARG A 32 8.86 28.48 21.12
CA ARG A 32 7.77 27.79 20.43
C ARG A 32 8.15 26.33 20.12
N PRO A 33 7.18 25.41 20.15
CA PRO A 33 7.43 24.03 19.71
C PRO A 33 7.71 23.97 18.22
N GLU A 34 8.28 22.87 17.74
CA GLU A 34 8.53 22.61 16.30
C GLU A 34 7.26 22.76 15.46
N CYS A 35 6.14 22.21 15.94
CA CYS A 35 4.83 22.32 15.31
C CYS A 35 3.73 22.42 16.36
N VAL A 36 2.60 23.00 15.97
CA VAL A 36 1.33 22.96 16.72
C VAL A 36 0.25 22.30 15.87
N LEU A 37 0.34 22.45 14.55
CA LEU A 37 -0.57 21.88 13.57
C LEU A 37 0.19 21.00 12.58
N ASN A 38 -0.52 20.06 11.97
CA ASN A 38 0.01 19.22 10.90
C ASN A 38 0.56 20.06 9.73
N SER A 39 -0.10 21.20 9.42
CA SER A 39 0.31 22.13 8.38
C SER A 39 1.67 22.80 8.61
N ASP A 40 2.17 22.79 9.85
CA ASP A 40 3.50 23.31 10.17
C ASP A 40 4.61 22.33 9.74
N CYS A 41 4.24 21.07 9.50
CA CYS A 41 5.14 20.02 9.10
C CYS A 41 5.22 19.87 7.57
N PRO A 42 6.30 19.27 7.06
CA PRO A 42 6.34 18.75 5.69
C PRO A 42 5.18 17.80 5.38
N ARG A 43 4.80 17.66 4.10
CA ARG A 43 3.64 16.85 3.67
C ARG A 43 3.75 15.36 4.04
N ASP A 44 4.98 14.88 4.19
CA ASP A 44 5.37 13.52 4.57
C ASP A 44 5.43 13.31 6.09
N ARG A 45 5.09 14.30 6.91
CA ARG A 45 5.17 14.23 8.38
C ARG A 45 3.92 14.77 9.06
N ALA A 46 3.63 14.32 10.27
CA ALA A 46 2.53 14.80 11.08
C ALA A 46 3.06 15.45 12.37
N CYS A 47 2.29 16.39 12.93
CA CYS A 47 2.61 16.99 14.21
C CYS A 47 2.20 16.04 15.34
N VAL A 48 3.18 15.39 15.96
CA VAL A 48 2.97 14.43 17.05
C VAL A 48 3.80 14.85 18.24
N ASN A 49 3.13 15.18 19.36
CA ASN A 49 3.78 15.68 20.57
C ASN A 49 4.69 16.88 20.28
N ASN A 50 4.17 17.88 19.58
CA ASN A 50 4.88 19.14 19.28
C ASN A 50 6.14 18.96 18.41
N LYS A 51 6.25 17.85 17.68
CA LYS A 51 7.34 17.52 16.76
C LYS A 51 6.83 16.93 15.46
N CYS A 52 7.48 17.26 14.34
CA CYS A 52 7.14 16.67 13.05
C CYS A 52 7.74 15.28 12.92
N ARG A 53 6.89 14.25 12.98
CA ARG A 53 7.28 12.84 12.92
C ARG A 53 6.59 12.13 11.78
N ASP A 54 7.20 11.05 11.31
CA ASP A 54 6.55 10.11 10.41
C ASP A 54 5.40 9.41 11.14
N PRO A 55 4.14 9.50 10.66
CA PRO A 55 3.01 8.81 11.26
C PRO A 55 2.89 7.32 10.87
N CYS A 56 3.73 6.80 9.96
CA CYS A 56 3.65 5.41 9.49
C CYS A 56 4.01 4.32 10.53
N PRO A 57 5.03 4.49 11.40
CA PRO A 57 5.40 3.45 12.36
C PRO A 57 4.22 3.05 13.27
N GLY A 58 3.74 1.82 13.11
CA GLY A 58 2.63 1.26 13.88
C GLY A 58 1.22 1.58 13.36
N ALA A 59 1.10 2.28 12.22
CA ALA A 59 -0.21 2.63 11.66
C ALA A 59 -0.85 1.53 10.79
N CYS A 60 -0.04 0.72 10.10
CA CYS A 60 -0.50 -0.28 9.15
C CYS A 60 -0.33 -1.72 9.67
N GLY A 61 -1.15 -2.63 9.14
CA GLY A 61 -1.16 -4.04 9.49
C GLY A 61 -0.01 -4.85 8.88
N LEU A 62 0.00 -6.16 9.15
CA LEU A 62 1.01 -7.07 8.61
C LEU A 62 0.93 -7.17 7.07
N ASN A 63 2.08 -7.23 6.42
CA ASN A 63 2.22 -7.28 4.95
C ASN A 63 1.58 -6.09 4.21
N ALA A 64 1.45 -4.94 4.88
CA ALA A 64 1.03 -3.67 4.29
C ALA A 64 2.22 -2.71 4.17
N ASP A 65 2.20 -1.88 3.14
CA ASP A 65 3.06 -0.72 2.99
C ASP A 65 2.32 0.54 3.45
N CYS A 66 3.08 1.51 3.97
CA CYS A 66 2.56 2.78 4.44
C CYS A 66 3.10 3.92 3.60
N HIS A 67 2.22 4.84 3.19
CA HIS A 67 2.60 6.13 2.64
C HIS A 67 1.87 7.25 3.37
N VAL A 68 2.56 8.37 3.57
CA VAL A 68 1.96 9.55 4.20
C VAL A 68 1.30 10.41 3.13
N SER A 69 0.01 10.67 3.28
CA SER A 69 -0.76 11.59 2.45
C SER A 69 -1.47 12.60 3.35
N HIS A 70 -1.22 13.89 3.12
CA HIS A 70 -1.80 14.98 3.91
C HIS A 70 -1.61 14.77 5.43
N HIS A 71 -0.36 14.51 5.85
CA HIS A 71 0.01 14.28 7.25
C HIS A 71 -0.69 13.06 7.89
N THR A 72 -1.28 12.18 7.09
CA THR A 72 -2.04 11.01 7.54
C THR A 72 -1.43 9.74 6.93
N PRO A 73 -1.25 8.66 7.70
CA PRO A 73 -0.77 7.41 7.14
C PRO A 73 -1.87 6.75 6.31
N VAL A 74 -1.52 6.31 5.12
CA VAL A 74 -2.37 5.55 4.21
C VAL A 74 -1.71 4.20 3.99
N CYS A 75 -2.48 3.13 4.19
CA CYS A 75 -2.00 1.76 4.16
C CYS A 75 -2.49 1.04 2.89
N PHE A 76 -1.62 0.23 2.29
CA PHE A 76 -1.93 -0.58 1.11
C PHE A 76 -1.33 -1.97 1.28
N CYS A 77 -2.00 -3.01 0.79
CA CYS A 77 -1.37 -4.33 0.78
C CYS A 77 -0.16 -4.33 -0.17
N ARG A 78 0.93 -4.97 0.27
CA ARG A 78 2.11 -5.20 -0.56
C ARG A 78 1.73 -5.90 -1.86
N GLN A 79 2.56 -5.72 -2.88
CA GLN A 79 2.37 -6.42 -4.15
C GLN A 79 2.25 -7.94 -3.92
N GLY A 80 1.26 -8.57 -4.56
CA GLY A 80 0.96 -9.99 -4.38
C GLY A 80 0.18 -10.33 -3.11
N HIS A 81 -0.29 -9.35 -2.33
CA HIS A 81 -1.13 -9.55 -1.16
C HIS A 81 -2.50 -8.88 -1.31
N THR A 82 -3.50 -9.40 -0.58
CA THR A 82 -4.88 -8.90 -0.53
C THR A 82 -5.43 -9.00 0.89
N GLY A 83 -6.47 -8.24 1.23
CA GLY A 83 -7.06 -8.19 2.56
C GLY A 83 -7.27 -6.77 3.06
N ASP A 84 -7.22 -6.59 4.39
CA ASP A 84 -7.35 -5.30 5.05
C ASP A 84 -5.96 -4.75 5.40
N PRO A 85 -5.51 -3.63 4.80
CA PRO A 85 -4.19 -3.07 5.04
C PRO A 85 -4.01 -2.44 6.43
N LEU A 86 -5.08 -2.16 7.18
CA LEU A 86 -4.99 -1.69 8.57
C LEU A 86 -4.76 -2.85 9.55
N SER A 87 -5.32 -4.02 9.25
CA SER A 87 -5.26 -5.19 10.13
C SER A 87 -4.19 -6.19 9.68
N SER A 88 -4.34 -6.77 8.49
CA SER A 88 -3.41 -7.76 7.92
C SER A 88 -3.76 -8.06 6.46
N CYS A 89 -2.72 -8.10 5.62
CA CYS A 89 -2.79 -8.61 4.26
C CYS A 89 -2.27 -10.06 4.18
N ARG A 90 -2.85 -10.85 3.28
CA ARG A 90 -2.49 -12.25 3.01
C ARG A 90 -2.06 -12.43 1.54
N PRO A 91 -1.21 -13.42 1.21
CA PRO A 91 -0.82 -13.69 -0.16
C PRO A 91 -2.04 -13.94 -1.05
N ILE A 92 -2.02 -13.40 -2.27
CA ILE A 92 -3.00 -13.72 -3.31
C ILE A 92 -2.69 -15.14 -3.78
N VAL A 93 -3.57 -16.07 -3.46
CA VAL A 93 -3.53 -17.42 -4.03
C VAL A 93 -4.16 -17.32 -5.42
N VAL A 94 -3.32 -17.32 -6.44
CA VAL A 94 -3.80 -17.53 -7.80
C VAL A 94 -4.04 -19.03 -7.89
N GLU A 95 -5.31 -19.43 -7.76
CA GLU A 95 -5.70 -20.76 -8.21
C GLU A 95 -5.46 -20.76 -9.72
N TYR A 96 -4.36 -21.38 -10.13
CA TYR A 96 -4.24 -21.86 -11.49
C TYR A 96 -5.33 -22.91 -11.60
N LEU A 97 -6.52 -22.47 -12.03
CA LEU A 97 -7.47 -23.38 -12.65
C LEU A 97 -6.61 -24.17 -13.64
N PRO A 98 -6.54 -25.50 -13.50
CA PRO A 98 -5.78 -26.28 -14.46
C PRO A 98 -6.23 -25.81 -15.84
N PRO A 99 -5.31 -25.59 -16.80
CA PRO A 99 -5.74 -25.46 -18.18
C PRO A 99 -6.76 -26.57 -18.42
N MET A 100 -7.82 -26.30 -19.19
CA MET A 100 -8.82 -27.30 -19.60
C MET A 100 -8.13 -28.39 -20.47
N LEU A 101 -7.14 -29.06 -19.89
CA LEU A 101 -6.16 -29.95 -20.47
C LEU A 101 -6.81 -31.31 -20.39
N GLY A 102 -7.52 -31.63 -21.46
CA GLY A 102 -8.36 -32.81 -21.53
C GLY A 102 -9.62 -32.59 -22.35
N HIS A 103 -9.98 -31.35 -22.74
CA HIS A 103 -11.10 -31.18 -23.65
C HIS A 103 -10.69 -31.61 -25.07
N PRO A 104 -11.26 -32.69 -25.63
CA PRO A 104 -10.77 -33.29 -26.88
C PRO A 104 -10.92 -32.38 -28.10
N CYS A 105 -11.71 -31.31 -28.01
CA CYS A 105 -11.93 -30.32 -29.06
C CYS A 105 -11.11 -29.02 -28.90
N VAL A 106 -10.17 -28.93 -27.94
CA VAL A 106 -9.34 -27.72 -27.72
C VAL A 106 -7.85 -28.07 -27.56
N PRO A 107 -6.97 -27.68 -28.50
CA PRO A 107 -7.29 -27.11 -29.83
C PRO A 107 -8.06 -28.14 -30.69
N SER A 108 -8.90 -27.67 -31.62
CA SER A 108 -9.72 -28.56 -32.45
C SER A 108 -8.83 -29.46 -33.31
N PRO A 109 -8.93 -30.80 -33.20
CA PRO A 109 -8.24 -31.72 -34.10
C PRO A 109 -8.94 -31.82 -35.47
N CYS A 110 -10.19 -31.37 -35.57
CA CYS A 110 -10.95 -31.38 -36.80
C CYS A 110 -10.43 -30.34 -37.81
N GLY A 111 -10.45 -30.70 -39.08
CA GLY A 111 -10.07 -29.80 -40.18
C GLY A 111 -10.98 -28.57 -40.33
N PRO A 112 -10.60 -27.61 -41.20
CA PRO A 112 -11.42 -26.43 -41.48
C PRO A 112 -12.82 -26.82 -41.96
N TYR A 113 -13.82 -26.01 -41.60
CA TYR A 113 -15.24 -26.24 -41.91
C TYR A 113 -15.85 -27.52 -41.31
N SER A 114 -15.21 -28.08 -40.28
CA SER A 114 -15.72 -29.20 -39.47
C SER A 114 -16.10 -28.73 -38.07
N MET A 115 -17.15 -29.32 -37.49
CA MET A 115 -17.51 -29.17 -36.08
C MET A 115 -16.93 -30.33 -35.28
N CYS A 116 -16.33 -30.03 -34.13
CA CYS A 116 -15.88 -31.03 -33.17
C CYS A 116 -16.95 -31.24 -32.10
N ARG A 117 -17.33 -32.49 -31.84
CA ARG A 117 -18.17 -32.88 -30.71
C ARG A 117 -17.47 -33.96 -29.89
N PRO A 118 -17.34 -33.79 -28.56
CA PRO A 118 -16.81 -34.85 -27.70
C PRO A 118 -17.81 -36.01 -27.61
N ILE A 119 -17.34 -37.24 -27.81
CA ILE A 119 -18.09 -38.49 -27.54
C ILE A 119 -17.17 -39.42 -26.75
N ASN A 120 -17.53 -39.74 -25.50
CA ASN A 120 -16.72 -40.58 -24.60
C ASN A 120 -15.25 -40.11 -24.47
N ASP A 121 -15.02 -38.80 -24.31
CA ASP A 121 -13.69 -38.16 -24.27
C ASP A 121 -12.86 -38.27 -25.56
N TYR A 122 -13.46 -38.73 -26.67
CA TYR A 122 -12.84 -38.68 -27.99
C TYR A 122 -13.40 -37.52 -28.83
N PRO A 123 -12.57 -36.85 -29.64
CA PRO A 123 -13.04 -35.86 -30.60
C PRO A 123 -13.71 -36.57 -31.76
N VAL A 124 -14.96 -36.19 -32.06
CA VAL A 124 -15.67 -36.65 -33.25
C VAL A 124 -15.93 -35.46 -34.16
N CYS A 125 -15.46 -35.54 -35.40
CA CYS A 125 -15.56 -34.48 -36.38
C CYS A 125 -16.73 -34.73 -37.34
N SER A 126 -17.54 -33.70 -37.59
CA SER A 126 -18.58 -33.73 -38.62
C SER A 126 -18.57 -32.45 -39.44
N CYS A 127 -19.03 -32.50 -40.68
CA CYS A 127 -19.07 -31.32 -41.55
C CYS A 127 -20.08 -30.29 -41.02
N GLN A 128 -19.74 -29.00 -41.12
CA GLN A 128 -20.72 -27.93 -40.90
C GLN A 128 -21.86 -28.00 -41.94
N PRO A 129 -23.06 -27.45 -41.64
CA PRO A 129 -24.16 -27.41 -42.60
C PRO A 129 -23.73 -26.77 -43.92
N GLY A 130 -23.96 -27.49 -45.03
CA GLY A 130 -23.59 -27.04 -46.38
C GLY A 130 -22.21 -27.50 -46.88
N TYR A 131 -21.41 -28.17 -46.04
CA TYR A 131 -20.13 -28.77 -46.42
C TYR A 131 -20.24 -30.29 -46.52
N TYR A 132 -19.51 -30.90 -47.46
CA TYR A 132 -19.57 -32.33 -47.78
C TYR A 132 -18.16 -32.89 -48.01
N GLY A 133 -17.87 -34.07 -47.47
CA GLY A 133 -16.54 -34.69 -47.50
C GLY A 133 -16.35 -35.68 -46.34
N SER A 134 -15.18 -36.34 -46.28
CA SER A 134 -14.79 -37.13 -45.10
C SER A 134 -14.00 -36.25 -44.14
N ALA A 135 -14.54 -36.02 -42.94
CA ALA A 135 -13.83 -35.30 -41.88
C ALA A 135 -12.70 -36.20 -41.32
N PRO A 136 -11.42 -35.76 -41.30
CA PRO A 136 -10.35 -36.47 -40.61
C PRO A 136 -10.47 -36.34 -39.09
#